data_AF-A0A949B1U4-F1
#
_entry.id   AF-A0A949B1U4-F1
#
_cell.length_a   1.000
_cell.length_b   1.000
_cell.length_c   1.000
_cell.angle_alpha   90.00
_cell.angle_beta   90.00
_cell.angle_gamma   90.00
#
_symmetry.space_group_name_H-M   'P 1'
#
loop_
_entity.id
_entity.type
_entity.pdbx_description
1 polymer ?
#
loop_
_entity_poly.entity_id
_entity_poly.type
_entity_poly.pdbx_seq_one_letter_code
_entity_poly.pdbx_strand_id
1 'polypeptide(L)'
;MKDALQNFERPYREPIWLRSGKLFGLAGIAREKEKTGWVVRGSPASPGVVEGPTTVITDHRDFIKVKTGTILVCPYASPAITTIFSKIRGLVTDTGGMLSLAATIAREYGIPAVSGTSVATKIVNDGDIIRVDGTKGRVVILLRPH
;
A
#
# COMPACT_ATOMS: atom_id res chain seq x y z
N MET A 1 8.60 -2.52 -36.87
CA MET A 1 9.46 -1.95 -35.79
C MET A 1 9.00 -0.53 -35.43
N LYS A 2 7.70 -0.38 -35.16
CA LYS A 2 6.96 0.69 -34.48
C LYS A 2 5.68 -0.03 -33.98
N ASP A 3 5.02 0.45 -32.93
CA ASP A 3 3.79 -0.13 -32.32
C ASP A 3 3.99 -0.90 -30.99
N ALA A 4 4.77 -0.33 -30.06
CA ALA A 4 4.75 -0.75 -28.66
C ALA A 4 4.63 0.42 -27.65
N LEU A 5 4.12 1.58 -28.07
CA LEU A 5 4.06 2.80 -27.24
C LEU A 5 2.70 3.54 -27.29
N GLN A 6 1.57 2.83 -27.36
CA GLN A 6 0.24 3.48 -27.38
C GLN A 6 -0.82 2.80 -26.49
N ASN A 7 -0.51 2.46 -25.23
CA ASN A 7 -1.57 1.98 -24.32
C ASN A 7 -1.36 2.37 -22.86
N PHE A 8 -1.12 3.67 -22.61
CA PHE A 8 -0.99 4.23 -21.26
C PHE A 8 -2.07 5.24 -20.88
N GLU A 9 -3.25 5.16 -21.50
CA GLU A 9 -4.41 5.99 -21.12
C GLU A 9 -5.69 5.14 -21.05
N ARG A 10 -5.83 4.33 -19.99
CA ARG A 10 -7.16 3.88 -19.56
C ARG A 10 -7.51 4.59 -18.26
N PRO A 11 -8.49 5.52 -18.26
CA PRO A 11 -8.97 6.11 -17.02
C PRO A 11 -9.56 5.02 -16.15
N TYR A 12 -9.18 5.04 -14.87
CA TYR A 12 -9.67 4.17 -13.81
C TYR A 12 -11.21 4.16 -13.83
N ARG A 13 -11.82 3.09 -14.32
CA ARG A 13 -13.27 2.88 -14.18
C ARG A 13 -13.55 2.62 -12.72
N GLU A 14 -14.15 3.63 -12.08
CA GLU A 14 -14.69 3.60 -10.73
C GLU A 14 -15.39 2.27 -10.39
N PRO A 15 -15.07 1.64 -9.24
CA PRO A 15 -15.78 0.44 -8.80
C PRO A 15 -17.24 0.79 -8.47
N ILE A 16 -18.18 -0.11 -8.77
CA ILE A 16 -19.64 0.08 -8.65
C ILE A 16 -20.10 0.58 -7.27
N TRP A 17 -19.32 0.34 -6.22
CA TRP A 17 -19.58 0.83 -4.85
C TRP A 17 -19.44 2.36 -4.69
N LEU A 18 -18.78 3.06 -5.63
CA LEU A 18 -18.61 4.51 -5.62
C LEU A 18 -19.84 5.30 -6.14
N ARG A 19 -20.81 4.62 -6.76
CA ARG A 19 -21.99 5.25 -7.38
C ARG A 19 -23.09 5.66 -6.41
N SER A 20 -22.97 5.31 -5.12
CA SER A 20 -23.95 5.69 -4.10
C SER A 20 -23.46 6.94 -3.38
N GLY A 21 -23.77 8.09 -3.98
CA GLY A 21 -23.17 9.38 -3.67
C GLY A 21 -23.26 9.83 -2.21
N LYS A 22 -22.13 10.39 -1.73
CA LYS A 22 -22.04 11.58 -0.88
C LYS A 22 -20.59 12.08 -0.87
N LEU A 23 -20.36 13.21 -1.54
CA LEU A 23 -19.31 14.17 -1.21
C LEU A 23 -19.31 14.45 0.31
N PHE A 24 -18.15 14.68 0.93
CA PHE A 24 -17.87 15.52 2.13
C PHE A 24 -16.56 14.99 2.76
N GLY A 25 -15.53 15.76 3.11
CA GLY A 25 -15.29 17.20 3.10
C GLY A 25 -13.89 17.44 3.69
N LEU A 26 -13.21 18.51 3.25
CA LEU A 26 -12.14 19.11 4.04
C LEU A 26 -12.70 19.59 5.39
N ALA A 27 -11.83 19.65 6.41
CA ALA A 27 -12.06 20.09 7.78
C ALA A 27 -12.62 19.00 8.73
N GLY A 28 -11.70 18.38 9.45
CA GLY A 28 -12.03 17.53 10.57
C GLY A 28 -10.82 16.69 10.94
N ILE A 29 -10.11 17.11 11.98
CA ILE A 29 -9.20 16.26 12.73
C ILE A 29 -10.11 15.22 13.40
N ALA A 30 -10.63 14.28 12.63
CA ALA A 30 -11.45 13.20 13.13
C ALA A 30 -10.51 12.31 13.93
N ARG A 31 -10.52 12.54 15.25
CA ARG A 31 -10.05 11.61 16.26
C ARG A 31 -10.99 10.41 16.21
N GLU A 32 -10.85 9.62 15.15
CA GLU A 32 -11.61 8.41 14.93
C GLU A 32 -11.10 7.40 15.96
N LYS A 33 -12.03 6.82 16.73
CA LYS A 33 -11.75 5.84 17.77
C LYS A 33 -10.85 4.73 17.20
N GLU A 34 -9.55 4.79 17.48
CA GLU A 34 -8.64 3.64 17.35
C GLU A 34 -9.00 2.60 18.41
N LYS A 35 -10.18 1.99 18.27
CA LYS A 35 -10.58 0.82 19.04
C LYS A 35 -10.66 -0.31 18.03
N THR A 36 -9.86 -1.36 18.28
CA THR A 36 -9.84 -2.68 17.63
C THR A 36 -8.95 -2.87 16.40
N GLY A 37 -7.63 -2.66 16.52
CA GLY A 37 -6.69 -3.11 15.49
C GLY A 37 -5.24 -3.15 15.97
N TRP A 38 -4.46 -4.11 15.45
CA TRP A 38 -3.01 -4.11 15.63
C TRP A 38 -2.42 -2.93 14.87
N VAL A 39 -1.64 -2.08 15.56
CA VAL A 39 -0.99 -0.93 14.96
C VAL A 39 0.50 -1.23 14.81
N VAL A 40 0.98 -1.18 13.57
CA VAL A 40 2.41 -1.24 13.25
C VAL A 40 2.89 0.17 12.89
N ARG A 41 4.04 0.55 13.42
CA ARG A 41 4.65 1.86 13.18
C ARG A 41 5.92 1.69 12.37
N GLY A 42 6.18 2.66 11.50
CA GLY A 42 7.42 2.79 10.75
C GLY A 42 7.71 4.24 10.42
N SER A 43 8.63 4.45 9.49
CA SER A 43 8.97 5.74 8.93
C SER A 43 7.98 6.14 7.82
N PRO A 44 7.48 7.39 7.81
CA PRO A 44 6.79 7.97 6.65
C PRO A 44 7.69 7.88 5.42
N ALA A 45 7.26 7.17 4.38
CA ALA A 45 8.07 6.95 3.18
C ALA A 45 7.49 7.69 1.98
N SER A 46 6.19 7.52 1.71
CA SER A 46 5.46 8.23 0.65
C SER A 46 4.09 8.67 1.19
N PRO A 47 3.71 9.95 1.05
CA PRO A 47 2.51 10.50 1.68
C PRO A 47 1.22 9.92 1.10
N GLY A 48 0.15 10.05 1.88
CA GLY A 48 -1.20 9.62 1.51
C GLY A 48 -1.74 8.51 2.41
N VAL A 49 -3.02 8.18 2.22
CA VAL A 49 -3.73 7.15 2.99
C VAL A 49 -4.41 6.20 2.04
N VAL A 50 -4.24 4.91 2.26
CA VAL A 50 -4.87 3.87 1.44
C VAL A 50 -5.34 2.70 2.29
N GLU A 51 -6.44 2.10 1.88
CA GLU A 51 -6.96 0.87 2.47
C GLU A 51 -7.10 -0.21 1.41
N GLY A 52 -6.90 -1.46 1.81
CA GLY A 52 -7.10 -2.58 0.91
C GLY A 52 -6.59 -3.90 1.46
N PRO A 53 -6.85 -4.98 0.69
CA PRO A 53 -6.32 -6.30 0.99
C PRO A 53 -4.81 -6.34 0.83
N THR A 54 -4.14 -7.11 1.66
CA THR A 54 -2.69 -7.27 1.65
C THR A 54 -2.25 -8.44 0.79
N THR A 55 -1.05 -8.30 0.23
CA THR A 55 -0.26 -9.43 -0.24
C THR A 55 1.11 -9.33 0.41
N VAL A 56 1.45 -10.34 1.20
CA VAL A 56 2.72 -10.48 1.90
C VAL A 56 3.66 -11.28 1.01
N ILE A 57 4.80 -10.67 0.66
CA ILE A 57 5.84 -11.33 -0.14
C ILE A 57 7.11 -11.43 0.67
N THR A 58 7.76 -12.58 0.62
CA THR A 58 9.06 -12.82 1.27
C THR A 58 10.13 -13.18 0.26
N ASP A 59 9.72 -13.67 -0.91
CA ASP A 59 10.61 -14.05 -2.00
C ASP A 59 10.04 -13.65 -3.39
N HIS A 60 10.90 -13.57 -4.39
CA HIS A 60 10.52 -13.22 -5.77
C HIS A 60 9.46 -14.16 -6.38
N ARG A 61 9.44 -15.44 -5.96
CA ARG A 61 8.40 -16.40 -6.38
C ARG A 61 7.00 -16.00 -5.93
N ASP A 62 6.88 -15.18 -4.87
CA ASP A 62 5.61 -14.69 -4.37
C ASP A 62 4.99 -13.59 -5.25
N PHE A 63 5.72 -13.06 -6.25
CA PHE A 63 5.21 -11.99 -7.11
C PHE A 63 3.96 -12.42 -7.89
N ILE A 64 3.79 -13.72 -8.13
CA ILE A 64 2.58 -14.28 -8.76
C ILE A 64 1.32 -14.11 -7.89
N LYS A 65 1.47 -13.97 -6.57
CA LYS A 65 0.36 -13.77 -5.64
C LYS A 65 -0.21 -12.35 -5.70
N VAL A 66 0.57 -11.39 -6.21
CA VAL A 66 0.23 -9.97 -6.16
C VAL A 66 -0.92 -9.65 -7.10
N LYS A 67 -2.06 -9.34 -6.50
CA LYS A 67 -3.27 -8.93 -7.22
C LYS A 67 -3.32 -7.42 -7.39
N THR A 68 -3.92 -6.96 -8.47
CA THR A 68 -4.13 -5.54 -8.72
C THR A 68 -4.97 -4.91 -7.61
N GLY A 69 -4.55 -3.75 -7.12
CA GLY A 69 -5.23 -3.01 -6.05
C GLY A 69 -4.93 -3.51 -4.63
N THR A 70 -3.95 -4.40 -4.45
CA THR A 70 -3.50 -4.84 -3.11
C THR A 70 -2.49 -3.89 -2.50
N ILE A 71 -2.32 -3.99 -1.18
CA ILE A 71 -1.23 -3.36 -0.44
C ILE A 71 -0.11 -4.40 -0.28
N LEU A 72 1.08 -4.05 -0.75
CA LEU A 72 2.23 -4.94 -0.70
C LEU A 72 2.93 -4.83 0.66
N VAL A 73 3.19 -5.97 1.28
CA VAL A 73 3.99 -6.06 2.52
C VAL A 73 5.21 -6.92 2.26
N CYS A 74 6.41 -6.41 2.51
CA CYS A 74 7.65 -7.16 2.26
C CYS A 74 8.78 -6.81 3.23
N PRO A 75 9.80 -7.67 3.40
CA PRO A 75 10.87 -7.40 4.36
C PRO A 75 11.78 -6.26 3.90
N TYR A 76 12.07 -6.18 2.60
CA TYR A 76 12.91 -5.16 1.99
C TYR A 76 12.47 -4.86 0.56
N ALA A 77 12.71 -3.63 0.11
CA ALA A 77 12.55 -3.28 -1.30
C ALA A 77 13.76 -3.78 -2.10
N SER A 78 13.50 -4.51 -3.18
CA SER A 78 14.51 -4.87 -4.18
C SER A 78 14.10 -4.30 -5.55
N PRO A 79 15.06 -4.08 -6.47
CA PRO A 79 14.74 -3.63 -7.82
C PRO A 79 13.73 -4.52 -8.54
N ALA A 80 13.69 -5.83 -8.24
CA ALA A 80 12.75 -6.78 -8.84
C ALA A 80 11.28 -6.45 -8.53
N ILE A 81 11.00 -5.84 -7.37
CA ILE A 81 9.62 -5.48 -6.98
C ILE A 81 9.04 -4.42 -7.92
N THR A 82 9.86 -3.57 -8.57
CA THR A 82 9.39 -2.52 -9.52
C THR A 82 8.43 -3.06 -10.59
N THR A 83 8.61 -4.30 -11.02
CA THR A 83 7.75 -4.99 -12.01
C THR A 83 6.29 -5.13 -11.57
N ILE A 84 6.03 -5.13 -10.26
CA ILE A 84 4.69 -5.27 -9.68
C ILE A 84 4.18 -3.97 -9.04
N PHE A 85 4.98 -2.89 -8.98
CA PHE A 85 4.55 -1.60 -8.40
C PHE A 85 3.35 -1.00 -9.15
N SER A 86 3.22 -1.25 -10.44
CA SER A 86 2.07 -0.81 -11.24
C SER A 86 0.75 -1.48 -10.83
N LYS A 87 0.80 -2.60 -10.10
CA LYS A 87 -0.38 -3.34 -9.65
C LYS A 87 -0.83 -2.94 -8.25
N ILE A 88 0.06 -2.43 -7.42
CA ILE A 88 -0.21 -2.20 -5.99
C ILE A 88 -0.73 -0.79 -5.75
N ARG A 89 -1.45 -0.59 -4.66
CA ARG A 89 -1.95 0.73 -4.25
C ARG A 89 -1.31 1.27 -2.98
N GLY A 90 -0.45 0.48 -2.33
CA GLY A 90 0.28 0.87 -1.13
C GLY A 90 1.44 -0.08 -0.86
N LEU A 91 2.40 0.38 -0.07
CA LEU A 91 3.63 -0.36 0.25
C LEU A 91 3.96 -0.29 1.75
N VAL A 92 4.30 -1.45 2.33
CA VAL A 92 4.81 -1.58 3.69
C VAL A 92 6.09 -2.39 3.66
N THR A 93 7.17 -1.86 4.25
CA THR A 93 8.46 -2.57 4.36
C THR A 93 8.94 -2.69 5.80
N ASP A 94 9.57 -3.82 6.15
CA ASP A 94 10.17 -4.00 7.48
C ASP A 94 11.49 -3.23 7.62
N THR A 95 12.26 -3.13 6.55
CA THR A 95 13.54 -2.43 6.50
C THR A 95 13.46 -1.20 5.62
N GLY A 96 14.43 -0.30 5.81
CA GLY A 96 14.49 0.98 5.11
C GLY A 96 14.02 2.14 5.97
N GLY A 97 13.77 3.27 5.31
CA GLY A 97 13.43 4.54 5.95
C GLY A 97 12.97 5.56 4.91
N MET A 98 12.84 6.81 5.32
CA MET A 98 12.30 7.90 4.49
C MET A 98 13.09 8.14 3.18
N LEU A 99 14.37 7.78 3.13
CA LEU A 99 15.24 7.96 1.95
C LEU A 99 15.59 6.63 1.26
N SER A 100 14.92 5.53 1.62
CA SER A 100 15.19 4.22 1.05
C SER A 100 14.68 4.07 -0.38
N LEU A 101 15.18 3.05 -1.08
CA LEU A 101 14.67 2.65 -2.40
C LEU A 101 13.14 2.46 -2.40
N ALA A 102 12.61 1.87 -1.32
CA ALA A 102 11.16 1.71 -1.13
C ALA A 102 10.43 3.07 -1.16
N ALA A 103 10.98 4.07 -0.48
CA ALA A 103 10.41 5.41 -0.40
C ALA A 103 10.49 6.15 -1.74
N THR A 104 11.63 6.08 -2.42
CA THR A 104 11.83 6.71 -3.73
C THR A 104 10.84 6.16 -4.75
N ILE A 105 10.80 4.83 -4.93
CA ILE A 105 9.90 4.20 -5.91
C ILE A 105 8.43 4.45 -5.53
N ALA A 106 8.07 4.37 -4.25
CA ALA A 106 6.68 4.65 -3.84
C ALA A 106 6.23 6.07 -4.22
N ARG A 107 7.12 7.06 -4.13
CA ARG A 107 6.83 8.45 -4.55
C ARG A 107 6.72 8.57 -6.08
N GLU A 108 7.61 7.91 -6.82
CA GLU A 108 7.58 7.89 -8.29
C GLU A 108 6.25 7.34 -8.82
N TYR A 109 5.72 6.31 -8.17
CA TYR A 109 4.44 5.68 -8.52
C TYR A 109 3.23 6.32 -7.83
N GLY A 110 3.43 7.36 -7.00
CA GLY A 110 2.35 8.05 -6.29
C GLY A 110 1.58 7.17 -5.30
N ILE A 111 2.19 6.10 -4.78
CA ILE A 111 1.54 5.18 -3.83
C ILE A 111 1.92 5.53 -2.38
N PRO A 112 0.98 5.50 -1.43
CA PRO A 112 1.29 5.68 -0.01
C PRO A 112 2.19 4.56 0.51
N ALA A 113 3.19 4.92 1.32
CA ALA A 113 4.15 3.95 1.81
C ALA A 113 4.64 4.22 3.24
N VAL A 114 4.84 3.13 3.98
CA VAL A 114 5.49 3.10 5.30
C VAL A 114 6.68 2.14 5.23
N SER A 115 7.84 2.57 5.69
CA SER A 115 9.07 1.77 5.65
C SER A 115 9.70 1.60 7.03
N GLY A 116 10.59 0.63 7.21
CA GLY A 116 11.29 0.45 8.49
C GLY A 116 10.37 0.00 9.64
N THR A 117 9.33 -0.79 9.34
CA THR A 117 8.38 -1.26 10.37
C THR A 117 8.93 -2.37 11.28
N SER A 118 10.04 -3.01 10.90
CA SER A 118 10.72 -4.13 11.57
C SER A 118 9.93 -5.42 11.77
N VAL A 119 8.59 -5.36 11.79
CA VAL A 119 7.71 -6.46 12.19
C VAL A 119 6.45 -6.61 11.33
N ALA A 120 6.23 -5.79 10.30
CA ALA A 120 5.00 -5.85 9.51
C ALA A 120 4.80 -7.21 8.84
N THR A 121 5.85 -7.80 8.26
CA THR A 121 5.73 -9.14 7.62
C THR A 121 5.39 -10.27 8.60
N LYS A 122 5.60 -10.06 9.90
CA LYS A 122 5.29 -11.04 10.96
C LYS A 122 3.89 -10.87 11.53
N ILE A 123 3.31 -9.68 11.40
CA ILE A 123 2.03 -9.31 12.02
C ILE A 123 0.90 -9.31 10.98
N VAL A 124 1.18 -8.89 9.76
CA VAL A 124 0.21 -8.81 8.67
C VAL A 124 0.20 -10.13 7.92
N ASN A 125 -0.98 -10.68 7.68
CA ASN A 125 -1.16 -11.89 6.87
C ASN A 125 -1.63 -11.54 5.46
N ASP A 126 -1.54 -12.51 4.54
CA ASP A 126 -2.16 -12.40 3.22
C ASP A 126 -3.69 -12.21 3.34
N GLY A 127 -4.24 -11.24 2.62
CA GLY A 127 -5.68 -10.97 2.59
C GLY A 127 -6.22 -10.12 3.75
N ASP A 128 -5.41 -9.80 4.77
CA ASP A 128 -5.77 -8.83 5.79
C ASP A 128 -6.16 -7.50 5.13
N ILE A 129 -7.20 -6.85 5.65
CA ILE A 129 -7.55 -5.49 5.23
C ILE A 129 -6.81 -4.54 6.15
N ILE A 130 -5.91 -3.74 5.58
CA ILE A 130 -5.11 -2.77 6.35
C ILE A 130 -5.31 -1.36 5.82
N ARG A 131 -5.13 -0.38 6.72
CA ARG A 131 -4.98 1.04 6.41
C ARG A 131 -3.50 1.39 6.51
N VAL A 132 -2.94 1.96 5.45
CA VAL A 132 -1.58 2.51 5.43
C VAL A 132 -1.70 4.03 5.37
N ASP A 133 -1.18 4.70 6.40
CA ASP A 133 -0.99 6.15 6.46
C ASP A 133 0.50 6.43 6.28
N GLY A 134 0.87 6.70 5.04
CA GLY A 134 2.25 6.98 4.64
C GLY A 134 2.74 8.37 5.05
N THR A 135 1.83 9.26 5.48
CA THR A 135 2.16 10.58 6.03
C THR A 135 2.58 10.47 7.50
N LYS A 136 1.88 9.66 8.28
CA LYS A 136 2.15 9.46 9.71
C LYS A 136 3.07 8.27 10.01
N GLY A 137 3.39 7.44 9.01
CA GLY A 137 4.21 6.25 9.22
C GLY A 137 3.47 5.15 9.99
N ARG A 138 2.16 5.00 9.75
CA ARG A 138 1.30 4.09 10.53
C ARG A 138 0.59 3.09 9.63
N VAL A 139 0.53 1.85 10.10
CA VAL A 139 -0.24 0.76 9.50
C VAL A 139 -1.21 0.23 10.54
N VAL A 140 -2.48 0.11 10.19
CA VAL A 140 -3.55 -0.37 11.08
C VAL A 140 -4.22 -1.55 10.42
N ILE A 141 -4.29 -2.69 11.10
CA ILE A 141 -5.07 -3.84 10.65
C ILE A 141 -6.54 -3.57 11.00
N LEU A 142 -7.39 -3.49 9.96
CA LEU A 142 -8.82 -3.20 10.07
C LEU A 142 -9.65 -4.48 10.17
N LEU A 143 -9.30 -5.51 9.40
CA LEU A 143 -10.02 -6.78 9.36
C LEU A 143 -9.07 -7.93 9.03
N ARG A 144 -9.29 -9.09 9.66
CA ARG A 144 -8.71 -10.37 9.27
C ARG A 144 -9.81 -11.30 8.75
N PRO A 145 -9.95 -11.50 7.43
CA PRO A 145 -10.88 -12.49 6.91
C PRO A 145 -10.40 -13.89 7.32
N HIS A 146 -11.30 -14.68 7.94
CA HIS A 146 -11.07 -16.07 8.34
C HIS A 146 -11.14 -17.02 7.15
#